data_AF-K1ZXQ1-F1
#
_entry.id   AF-K1ZXQ1-F1
#
_cell.length_a   1.000
_cell.length_b   1.000
_cell.length_c   1.000
_cell.angle_alpha   90.00
_cell.angle_beta   90.00
_cell.angle_gamma   90.00
#
_symmetry.space_group_name_H-M   'P 1'
#
loop_
_entity.id
_entity.type
_entity.pdbx_description
1 polymer ?
#
loop_
_entity_poly.entity_id
_entity_poly.type
_entity_poly.pdbx_seq_one_letter_code
_entity_poly.pdbx_strand_id
1 'polypeptide(L)'
;MADERLDPIYSTYAAATHLKNEFALLGNWPLTLNAYNTGAGRIQKAMRELQTDDIEKVIREFKEPGYQFYSKNYYPEFLAALHVYENQMRYFGRLNLLSPLQYEVYSPNRSVNLPDLATLVDLDEETLKNMNPALSSDVLIGNKNLPAGYLVKVPPRMGTLLANAETMQREDAPAPTQWYVAQEGDTIESIAKTSNVPVALLEKINGLLANESLEAGTFIELPQREDLAQNTQGQVTAIP
;
A
#
# COMPACT_ATOMS: atom_id res chain seq x y z
N MET A 1 15.15 2.08 -8.50
CA MET A 1 14.61 3.32 -7.90
C MET A 1 13.93 2.97 -6.61
N ALA A 2 13.06 1.96 -6.62
CA ALA A 2 12.53 1.34 -5.42
C ALA A 2 12.36 -0.19 -5.58
N ASP A 3 12.24 -0.88 -4.46
CA ASP A 3 11.78 -2.27 -4.33
C ASP A 3 10.55 -2.28 -3.41
N GLU A 4 9.36 -2.35 -4.02
CA GLU A 4 8.06 -2.25 -3.32
C GLU A 4 7.83 -3.40 -2.33
N ARG A 5 8.60 -4.50 -2.45
CA ARG A 5 8.56 -5.61 -1.48
C ARG A 5 9.06 -5.20 -0.10
N LEU A 6 9.85 -4.12 -0.02
CA LEU A 6 10.33 -3.57 1.24
C LEU A 6 9.33 -2.58 1.85
N ASP A 7 8.25 -2.21 1.13
CA ASP A 7 7.17 -1.42 1.68
C ASP A 7 6.17 -2.32 2.42
N PRO A 8 5.96 -2.15 3.73
CA PRO A 8 5.01 -2.97 4.49
C PRO A 8 3.58 -2.91 3.96
N ILE A 9 3.18 -1.78 3.37
CA ILE A 9 1.82 -1.61 2.84
C ILE A 9 1.68 -2.37 1.52
N TYR A 10 2.56 -2.13 0.54
CA TYR A 10 2.48 -2.82 -0.75
C TYR A 10 2.71 -4.33 -0.63
N SER A 11 3.68 -4.74 0.19
CA SER A 11 3.93 -6.17 0.43
C SER A 11 2.73 -6.87 1.08
N THR A 12 2.05 -6.23 2.02
CA THR A 12 0.84 -6.78 2.65
C THR A 12 -0.30 -6.94 1.63
N TYR A 13 -0.55 -5.93 0.79
CA TYR A 13 -1.58 -6.04 -0.23
C TYR A 13 -1.25 -7.08 -1.30
N ALA A 14 0.01 -7.12 -1.77
CA ALA A 14 0.45 -8.15 -2.70
C ALA A 14 0.24 -9.55 -2.11
N ALA A 15 0.56 -9.75 -0.83
CA ALA A 15 0.32 -11.00 -0.12
C ALA A 15 -1.19 -11.33 -0.01
N ALA A 16 -2.03 -10.36 0.33
CA ALA A 16 -3.48 -10.55 0.43
C ALA A 16 -4.11 -10.90 -0.93
N THR A 17 -3.73 -10.19 -1.99
CA THR A 17 -4.14 -10.48 -3.37
C THR A 17 -3.68 -11.85 -3.81
N HIS A 18 -2.44 -12.23 -3.46
CA HIS A 18 -1.93 -13.57 -3.74
C HIS A 18 -2.77 -14.65 -3.05
N LEU A 19 -3.03 -14.51 -1.75
CA LEU A 19 -3.87 -15.44 -0.98
C LEU A 19 -5.30 -15.52 -1.53
N LYS A 20 -5.90 -14.40 -1.94
CA LYS A 20 -7.22 -14.37 -2.57
C LYS A 20 -7.26 -15.20 -3.85
N ASN A 21 -6.23 -15.07 -4.70
CA ASN A 21 -6.12 -15.83 -5.93
C ASN A 21 -5.91 -17.33 -5.65
N GLU A 22 -5.06 -17.67 -4.68
CA GLU A 22 -4.87 -19.06 -4.26
C GLU A 22 -6.15 -19.68 -3.69
N PHE A 23 -6.92 -18.92 -2.90
CA PHE A 23 -8.21 -19.35 -2.39
C PHE A 23 -9.20 -19.67 -3.52
N ALA A 24 -9.25 -18.85 -4.56
CA ALA A 24 -10.10 -19.11 -5.73
C ALA A 24 -9.72 -20.42 -6.45
N LEU A 25 -8.46 -20.85 -6.36
CA LEU A 25 -7.97 -22.09 -6.97
C LEU A 25 -8.16 -23.33 -6.09
N LEU A 26 -8.09 -23.18 -4.77
CA LEU A 26 -8.02 -24.28 -3.81
C LEU A 26 -9.33 -24.48 -3.03
N GLY A 27 -10.17 -23.45 -2.94
CA GLY A 27 -11.52 -23.52 -2.39
C GLY A 27 -11.63 -23.57 -0.87
N ASN A 28 -10.51 -23.64 -0.14
CA ASN A 28 -10.52 -23.60 1.33
C ASN A 28 -9.26 -22.96 1.92
N TRP A 29 -9.40 -22.37 3.11
CA TRP A 29 -8.33 -21.65 3.80
C TRP A 29 -7.16 -22.52 4.25
N PRO A 30 -7.37 -23.73 4.82
CA PRO A 30 -6.24 -24.54 5.26
C PRO A 30 -5.26 -24.91 4.14
N LEU A 31 -5.77 -25.28 2.96
CA LEU A 31 -4.94 -25.54 1.78
C LEU A 31 -4.33 -24.26 1.21
N THR A 32 -5.09 -23.16 1.20
CA THR A 32 -4.61 -21.84 0.72
C THR A 32 -3.44 -21.33 1.55
N LEU A 33 -3.56 -21.36 2.88
CA LEU A 33 -2.47 -20.96 3.76
C LEU A 33 -1.26 -21.86 3.57
N ASN A 34 -1.44 -23.18 3.42
CA ASN A 34 -0.33 -24.09 3.14
C ASN A 34 0.35 -23.81 1.79
N ALA A 35 -0.43 -23.41 0.79
CA ALA A 35 0.02 -23.04 -0.55
C ALA A 35 0.86 -21.76 -0.56
N TYR A 36 0.60 -20.79 0.32
CA TYR A 36 1.37 -19.54 0.37
C TYR A 36 2.90 -19.76 0.45
N ASN A 37 3.34 -20.77 1.22
CA ASN A 37 4.75 -21.15 1.31
C ASN A 37 5.16 -22.27 0.34
N THR A 38 4.21 -23.12 -0.04
CA THR A 38 4.48 -24.37 -0.79
C THR A 38 4.28 -24.24 -2.31
N GLY A 39 3.51 -23.24 -2.72
CA GLY A 39 2.96 -23.00 -4.05
C GLY A 39 1.63 -23.71 -4.30
N ALA A 40 0.61 -22.99 -4.76
CA ALA A 40 -0.70 -23.53 -5.12
C ALA A 40 -0.65 -24.72 -6.10
N GLY A 41 0.24 -24.70 -7.10
CA GLY A 41 0.35 -25.80 -8.06
C GLY A 41 0.72 -27.14 -7.41
N ARG A 42 1.52 -27.10 -6.33
CA ARG A 42 1.90 -28.29 -5.56
C ARG A 42 0.71 -28.80 -4.74
N ILE A 43 -0.02 -27.91 -4.09
CA ILE A 43 -1.22 -28.29 -3.33
C ILE A 43 -2.30 -28.84 -4.25
N GLN A 44 -2.51 -28.24 -5.43
CA GLN A 44 -3.42 -28.79 -6.43
C GLN A 44 -3.00 -30.20 -6.90
N LYS A 45 -1.70 -30.48 -7.02
CA LYS A 45 -1.19 -31.83 -7.29
C LYS A 45 -1.54 -32.79 -6.14
N ALA A 46 -1.32 -32.39 -4.90
CA ALA A 46 -1.70 -33.19 -3.72
C ALA A 46 -3.21 -33.49 -3.69
N MET A 47 -4.06 -32.50 -3.95
CA MET A 47 -5.51 -32.67 -4.01
C MET A 47 -5.93 -33.70 -5.06
N ARG A 48 -5.30 -33.65 -6.25
CA ARG A 48 -5.58 -34.61 -7.33
C ARG A 48 -5.11 -36.03 -7.01
N GLU A 49 -3.90 -36.19 -6.47
CA GLU A 49 -3.33 -37.50 -6.16
C GLU A 49 -4.02 -38.19 -4.98
N LEU A 50 -4.39 -37.43 -3.95
CA LEU A 50 -5.01 -37.97 -2.73
C LEU A 50 -6.55 -37.93 -2.76
N GLN A 51 -7.12 -37.32 -3.81
CA GLN A 51 -8.56 -37.09 -4.00
C GLN A 51 -9.20 -36.49 -2.74
N THR A 52 -8.62 -35.39 -2.25
CA THR A 52 -8.99 -34.78 -0.97
C THR A 52 -8.75 -33.27 -1.00
N ASP A 53 -9.57 -32.55 -0.26
CA ASP A 53 -9.37 -31.14 0.08
C ASP A 53 -9.01 -30.92 1.57
N ASP A 54 -8.90 -32.02 2.32
CA ASP A 54 -8.46 -32.06 3.72
C ASP A 54 -6.94 -31.88 3.85
N ILE A 55 -6.55 -30.77 4.49
CA ILE A 55 -5.15 -30.43 4.80
C ILE A 55 -4.46 -31.49 5.66
N GLU A 56 -5.16 -32.15 6.58
CA GLU A 56 -4.54 -33.15 7.46
C GLU A 56 -4.08 -34.36 6.63
N LYS A 57 -4.96 -34.82 5.73
CA LYS A 57 -4.63 -35.89 4.79
C LYS A 57 -3.47 -35.48 3.88
N VAL A 58 -3.47 -34.26 3.35
CA VAL A 58 -2.35 -33.73 2.55
C VAL A 58 -1.03 -33.75 3.33
N ILE A 59 -1.01 -33.22 4.56
CA ILE A 59 0.20 -33.17 5.40
C ILE A 59 0.75 -34.58 5.68
N ARG A 60 -0.13 -35.53 6.02
CA ARG A 60 0.26 -36.90 6.42
C ARG A 60 0.66 -37.76 5.22
N GLU A 61 -0.13 -37.71 4.15
CA GLU A 61 -0.10 -38.71 3.08
C GLU A 61 0.62 -38.23 1.82
N PHE A 62 0.73 -36.92 1.56
CA PHE A 62 1.41 -36.44 0.36
C PHE A 62 2.93 -36.63 0.49
N LYS A 63 3.51 -37.43 -0.41
CA LYS A 63 4.94 -37.86 -0.41
C LYS A 63 5.73 -37.28 -1.57
N GLU A 64 5.61 -35.99 -1.83
CA GLU A 64 6.44 -35.32 -2.84
C GLU A 64 7.78 -34.86 -2.24
N PRO A 65 8.93 -35.04 -2.92
CA PRO A 65 10.23 -34.61 -2.40
C PRO A 65 10.33 -33.14 -2.01
N GLY A 66 9.56 -32.25 -2.65
CA GLY A 66 9.48 -30.83 -2.30
C GLY A 66 8.55 -30.50 -1.12
N TYR A 67 7.66 -31.43 -0.73
CA TYR A 67 6.68 -31.24 0.34
C TYR A 67 7.17 -31.87 1.65
N GLN A 68 8.14 -31.20 2.27
CA GLN A 68 8.80 -31.69 3.49
C GLN A 68 8.37 -30.89 4.73
N PHE A 69 9.19 -30.94 5.79
CA PHE A 69 8.92 -30.36 7.11
C PHE A 69 8.35 -28.94 7.05
N TYR A 70 9.03 -28.00 6.38
CA TYR A 70 8.59 -26.60 6.32
C TYR A 70 7.24 -26.42 5.61
N SER A 71 7.03 -27.09 4.48
CA SER A 71 5.76 -27.05 3.76
C SER A 71 4.62 -27.65 4.59
N LYS A 72 4.88 -28.76 5.27
CA LYS A 72 3.90 -29.44 6.12
C LYS A 72 3.50 -28.63 7.35
N ASN A 73 4.45 -27.90 7.93
CA ASN A 73 4.23 -27.18 9.17
C ASN A 73 3.69 -25.77 8.99
N TYR A 74 3.70 -25.20 7.79
CA TYR A 74 3.27 -23.81 7.59
C TYR A 74 1.84 -23.52 8.12
N TYR A 75 0.88 -24.42 7.84
CA TYR A 75 -0.49 -24.24 8.35
C TYR A 75 -0.58 -24.47 9.88
N PRO A 76 0.00 -25.54 10.46
CA PRO A 76 0.11 -25.67 11.92
C PRO A 76 0.80 -24.49 12.63
N GLU A 77 1.88 -23.94 12.05
CA GLU A 77 2.60 -22.79 12.59
C GLU A 77 1.72 -21.54 12.56
N PHE A 78 0.95 -21.33 11.49
CA PHE A 78 -0.05 -20.26 11.41
C PHE A 78 -1.10 -20.42 12.53
N LEU A 79 -1.65 -21.62 12.73
CA LEU A 79 -2.61 -21.87 13.81
C LEU A 79 -2.01 -21.62 15.20
N ALA A 80 -0.74 -21.97 15.41
CA ALA A 80 -0.04 -21.68 16.66
C ALA A 80 0.14 -20.16 16.86
N ALA A 81 0.52 -19.42 15.82
CA ALA A 81 0.63 -17.96 15.86
C ALA A 81 -0.73 -17.30 16.13
N LEU A 82 -1.79 -17.76 15.46
CA LEU A 82 -3.16 -17.29 15.70
C LEU A 82 -3.59 -17.54 17.16
N HIS A 83 -3.33 -18.74 17.68
CA HIS A 83 -3.63 -19.07 19.07
C HIS A 83 -2.90 -18.14 20.05
N VAL A 84 -1.61 -17.86 19.81
CA VAL A 84 -0.83 -16.91 20.62
C VAL A 84 -1.41 -15.51 20.53
N TYR A 85 -1.81 -15.06 19.34
CA TYR A 85 -2.42 -13.75 19.11
C TYR A 85 -3.76 -13.60 19.85
N GLU A 86 -4.67 -14.57 19.70
CA GLU A 86 -5.98 -14.57 20.37
C GLU A 86 -5.86 -14.64 21.89
N ASN A 87 -4.79 -15.29 22.39
CA ASN A 87 -4.52 -15.44 23.83
C ASN A 87 -3.40 -14.53 24.31
N GLN A 88 -3.06 -13.46 23.58
CA GLN A 88 -1.90 -12.62 23.87
C GLN A 88 -1.91 -12.03 25.29
N MET A 89 -3.09 -11.68 25.83
CA MET A 89 -3.19 -11.19 27.21
C MET A 89 -2.83 -12.25 28.25
N ARG A 90 -3.13 -13.52 27.98
CA ARG A 90 -2.78 -14.64 28.87
C ARG A 90 -1.27 -14.88 28.87
N TYR A 91 -0.63 -14.77 27.71
CA TYR A 91 0.80 -15.06 27.56
C TYR A 91 1.70 -13.87 27.91
N PHE A 92 1.28 -12.64 27.60
CA PHE A 92 2.11 -11.44 27.70
C PHE A 92 1.53 -10.33 28.58
N GLY A 93 0.29 -10.48 29.08
CA GLY A 93 -0.38 -9.43 29.85
C GLY A 93 -0.84 -8.25 28.98
N ARG A 94 -0.84 -7.05 29.55
CA ARG A 94 -1.16 -5.83 28.80
C ARG A 94 0.02 -5.45 27.90
N LEU A 95 -0.18 -5.55 26.59
CA LEU A 95 0.77 -5.09 25.59
C LEU A 95 0.61 -3.57 25.36
N ASN A 96 1.74 -2.88 25.27
CA ASN A 96 1.78 -1.50 24.79
C ASN A 96 1.93 -1.53 23.27
N LEU A 97 0.81 -1.45 22.55
CA LEU A 97 0.82 -1.42 21.09
C LEU A 97 1.34 -0.07 20.60
N LEU A 98 2.21 -0.10 19.59
CA LEU A 98 2.64 1.11 18.90
C LEU A 98 1.46 1.70 18.12
N SER A 99 1.41 3.02 18.02
CA SER A 99 0.42 3.68 17.17
C SER A 99 0.70 3.39 15.69
N PRO A 100 -0.34 3.29 14.84
CA PRO A 100 -0.15 3.13 13.41
C PRO A 100 0.73 4.26 12.85
N LEU A 101 1.62 3.91 11.92
CA LEU A 101 2.46 4.91 11.23
C LEU A 101 1.56 5.94 10.54
N GLN A 102 1.69 7.20 10.94
CA GLN A 102 0.98 8.31 10.31
C GLN A 102 1.90 8.94 9.28
N TYR A 103 1.42 9.12 8.05
CA TYR A 103 2.18 9.74 6.97
C TYR A 103 1.26 10.47 5.98
N GLU A 104 1.85 11.43 5.27
CA GLU A 104 1.30 12.03 4.05
C GLU A 104 2.12 11.55 2.86
N VAL A 105 1.56 11.68 1.66
CA VAL A 105 2.31 11.43 0.43
C VAL A 105 2.60 12.74 -0.26
N TYR A 106 3.87 12.91 -0.56
CA TYR A 106 4.42 14.04 -1.28
C TYR A 106 4.88 13.59 -2.67
N SER A 107 4.58 14.40 -3.68
CA SER A 107 5.06 14.21 -5.04
C SER A 107 5.86 15.43 -5.47
N PRO A 108 7.17 15.31 -5.70
CA PRO A 108 7.97 16.42 -6.16
C PRO A 108 7.58 16.80 -7.58
N ASN A 109 7.53 18.11 -7.86
CA ASN A 109 7.18 18.62 -9.19
C ASN A 109 8.33 18.56 -10.21
N ARG A 110 9.54 18.24 -9.73
CA ARG A 110 10.77 18.13 -10.51
C ARG A 110 11.61 16.98 -10.02
N SER A 111 12.69 16.69 -10.73
CA SER A 111 13.68 15.76 -10.21
C SER A 111 14.41 16.39 -9.03
N VAL A 112 14.40 15.70 -7.88
CA VAL A 112 14.92 16.22 -6.61
C VAL A 112 15.81 15.21 -5.91
N ASN A 113 16.77 15.72 -5.15
CA ASN A 113 17.57 14.93 -4.24
C ASN A 113 16.81 14.76 -2.92
N LEU A 114 16.75 13.54 -2.37
CA LEU A 114 15.97 13.29 -1.16
C LEU A 114 16.57 13.99 0.09
N PRO A 115 17.89 13.97 0.32
CA PRO A 115 18.54 14.82 1.33
C PRO A 115 18.24 16.32 1.21
N ASP A 116 18.18 16.87 -0.01
CA ASP A 116 17.85 18.29 -0.22
C ASP A 116 16.41 18.59 0.19
N LEU A 117 15.47 17.67 -0.11
CA LEU A 117 14.09 17.78 0.38
C LEU A 117 14.02 17.78 1.90
N ALA A 118 14.80 16.90 2.55
CA ALA A 118 14.87 16.81 4.00
C ALA A 118 15.33 18.15 4.61
N THR A 119 16.38 18.72 4.04
CA THR A 119 16.96 20.01 4.46
C THR A 119 15.99 21.18 4.28
N LEU A 120 15.18 21.17 3.20
CA LEU A 120 14.26 22.26 2.88
C LEU A 120 13.21 22.51 3.98
N VAL A 121 12.85 21.48 4.73
CA VAL A 121 11.80 21.51 5.74
C VAL A 121 12.26 21.06 7.13
N ASP A 122 13.59 21.06 7.35
CA ASP A 122 14.23 20.66 8.62
C ASP A 122 13.75 19.28 9.12
N LEU A 123 13.64 18.34 8.18
CA LEU A 123 13.25 16.96 8.46
C LEU A 123 14.49 16.09 8.61
N ASP A 124 14.51 15.29 9.67
CA ASP A 124 15.53 14.28 9.88
C ASP A 124 15.55 13.24 8.75
N GLU A 125 16.73 13.00 8.18
CA GLU A 125 16.92 12.05 7.08
C GLU A 125 16.58 10.61 7.49
N GLU A 126 16.84 10.23 8.74
CA GLU A 126 16.56 8.88 9.24
C GLU A 126 15.05 8.63 9.25
N THR A 127 14.26 9.63 9.62
CA THR A 127 12.80 9.60 9.54
C THR A 127 12.32 9.36 8.11
N LEU A 128 12.86 10.07 7.12
CA LEU A 128 12.52 9.84 5.70
C LEU A 128 12.90 8.44 5.22
N LYS A 129 14.08 7.95 5.62
CA LYS A 129 14.56 6.58 5.29
C LYS A 129 13.62 5.52 5.87
N ASN A 130 13.24 5.66 7.13
CA ASN A 130 12.36 4.72 7.83
C ASN A 130 10.93 4.72 7.26
N MET A 131 10.44 5.85 6.78
CA MET A 131 9.11 5.94 6.15
C MET A 131 9.08 5.44 4.71
N ASN A 132 10.23 5.40 4.02
CA ASN A 132 10.36 5.00 2.62
C ASN A 132 11.34 3.82 2.44
N PRO A 133 11.10 2.68 3.11
CA PRO A 133 12.01 1.53 3.08
C PRO A 133 12.16 0.90 1.68
N ALA A 134 11.20 1.16 0.79
CA ALA A 134 11.26 0.74 -0.61
C ALA A 134 12.31 1.48 -1.43
N LEU A 135 12.72 2.70 -1.04
CA LEU A 135 13.69 3.46 -1.82
C LEU A 135 15.06 2.79 -1.79
N SER A 136 15.71 2.70 -2.96
CA SER A 136 17.06 2.16 -3.05
C SER A 136 18.06 3.03 -2.29
N SER A 137 19.12 2.43 -1.74
CA SER A 137 20.18 3.14 -1.02
C SER A 137 20.72 4.35 -1.79
N ASP A 138 20.92 4.22 -3.11
CA ASP A 138 21.39 5.33 -3.97
C ASP A 138 20.47 6.56 -3.95
N VAL A 139 19.16 6.37 -3.81
CA VAL A 139 18.19 7.47 -3.68
C VAL A 139 18.24 8.06 -2.28
N LEU A 140 18.33 7.20 -1.26
CA LEU A 140 18.34 7.60 0.15
C LEU A 140 19.58 8.42 0.54
N ILE A 141 20.73 8.19 -0.10
CA ILE A 141 21.97 8.94 0.12
C ILE A 141 22.21 10.06 -0.89
N GLY A 142 21.27 10.30 -1.81
CA GLY A 142 21.37 11.38 -2.79
C GLY A 142 22.28 11.12 -3.98
N ASN A 143 22.77 9.89 -4.20
CA ASN A 143 23.51 9.52 -5.42
C ASN A 143 22.60 9.46 -6.66
N LYS A 144 21.30 9.28 -6.45
CA LYS A 144 20.28 9.26 -7.49
C LYS A 144 19.09 10.11 -7.10
N ASN A 145 18.68 10.99 -8.00
CA ASN A 145 17.51 11.83 -7.76
C ASN A 145 16.20 11.03 -7.91
N LEU A 146 15.20 11.44 -7.14
CA LEU A 146 13.82 11.09 -7.39
C LEU A 146 13.34 11.81 -8.67
N PRO A 147 12.59 11.14 -9.56
CA PRO A 147 11.96 11.81 -10.68
C PRO A 147 10.76 12.64 -10.21
N ALA A 148 10.35 13.61 -11.03
CA ALA A 148 9.08 14.32 -10.83
C ALA A 148 7.92 13.31 -10.81
N GLY A 149 6.92 13.54 -9.95
CA GLY A 149 5.77 12.66 -9.83
C GLY A 149 5.98 11.43 -8.93
N TYR A 150 7.20 11.20 -8.41
CA TYR A 150 7.44 10.05 -7.54
C TYR A 150 6.85 10.26 -6.15
N LEU A 151 6.22 9.23 -5.61
CA LEU A 151 5.43 9.33 -4.39
C LEU A 151 6.28 8.97 -3.17
N VAL A 152 6.46 9.95 -2.29
CA VAL A 152 7.32 9.88 -1.11
C VAL A 152 6.45 10.00 0.14
N LYS A 153 6.58 9.05 1.07
CA LYS A 153 5.94 9.11 2.38
C LYS A 153 6.71 10.09 3.26
N VAL A 154 6.01 11.07 3.81
CA VAL A 154 6.56 12.11 4.69
C VAL A 154 5.73 12.21 5.96
N PRO A 155 6.25 12.75 7.07
CA PRO A 155 5.46 12.96 8.27
C PRO A 155 4.24 13.86 7.99
N PRO A 156 3.16 13.73 8.78
CA PRO A 156 2.00 14.59 8.65
C PRO A 156 2.37 16.08 8.69
N ARG A 157 1.65 16.90 7.92
CA ARG A 157 1.88 18.33 7.68
C ARG A 157 3.09 18.65 6.81
N MET A 158 4.03 17.72 6.63
CA MET A 158 5.26 17.98 5.89
C MET A 158 5.04 17.99 4.37
N GLY A 159 4.05 17.24 3.86
CA GLY A 159 3.74 17.23 2.44
C GLY A 159 3.34 18.63 1.94
N THR A 160 2.50 19.32 2.72
CA THR A 160 2.09 20.70 2.41
C THR A 160 3.21 21.73 2.54
N LEU A 161 4.16 21.53 3.46
CA LEU A 161 5.31 22.42 3.63
C LEU A 161 6.30 22.29 2.47
N LEU A 162 6.61 21.06 2.05
CA LEU A 162 7.46 20.78 0.90
C LEU A 162 6.85 21.37 -0.38
N ALA A 163 5.56 21.13 -0.56
CA ALA A 163 4.73 21.71 -1.60
C ALA A 163 4.89 23.25 -1.69
N ASN A 164 4.67 23.94 -0.57
CA ASN A 164 4.76 25.40 -0.50
C ASN A 164 6.20 25.89 -0.71
N ALA A 165 7.20 25.19 -0.19
CA ALA A 165 8.60 25.56 -0.33
C ALA A 165 9.10 25.43 -1.78
N GLU A 166 8.65 24.42 -2.53
CA GLU A 166 8.94 24.29 -3.96
C GLU A 166 8.26 25.39 -4.80
N THR A 167 7.05 25.82 -4.42
CA THR A 167 6.36 26.95 -5.08
C THR A 167 7.00 28.28 -4.72
N MET A 168 7.44 28.52 -3.48
CA MET A 168 8.12 29.78 -3.11
C MET A 168 9.47 29.99 -3.83
N GLN A 169 10.09 28.93 -4.34
CA GLN A 169 11.28 29.03 -5.19
C GLN A 169 10.97 29.44 -6.65
N ARG A 170 9.71 29.67 -7.02
CA ARG A 170 9.27 30.23 -8.33
C ARG A 170 8.02 31.11 -8.17
N GLU A 171 8.05 32.35 -8.66
CA GLU A 171 6.81 33.14 -8.83
C GLU A 171 5.83 32.51 -9.86
N ASP A 172 6.28 31.55 -10.69
CA ASP A 172 5.51 30.89 -11.77
C ASP A 172 5.49 29.33 -11.71
N ALA A 173 5.62 28.69 -10.54
CA ALA A 173 5.44 27.23 -10.44
C ALA A 173 3.94 26.85 -10.39
N PRO A 174 3.48 25.82 -11.15
CA PRO A 174 2.19 25.22 -10.87
C PRO A 174 2.17 24.68 -9.44
N ALA A 175 1.01 24.74 -8.81
CA ALA A 175 0.86 24.22 -7.46
C ALA A 175 1.25 22.72 -7.43
N PRO A 176 1.80 22.25 -6.30
CA PRO A 176 2.21 20.85 -6.16
C PRO A 176 0.98 19.95 -6.11
N THR A 177 1.03 18.85 -6.87
CA THR A 177 -0.02 17.83 -6.86
C THR A 177 -0.05 17.11 -5.52
N GLN A 178 -1.21 17.13 -4.86
CA GLN A 178 -1.42 16.44 -3.60
C GLN A 178 -1.95 15.03 -3.88
N TRP A 179 -1.43 14.03 -3.17
CA TRP A 179 -1.82 12.63 -3.36
C TRP A 179 -2.40 12.06 -2.07
N TYR A 180 -3.42 11.23 -2.21
CA TYR A 180 -4.03 10.42 -1.16
C TYR A 180 -3.73 8.94 -1.41
N VAL A 181 -3.42 8.16 -0.38
CA VAL A 181 -3.25 6.71 -0.50
C VAL A 181 -4.53 6.04 -0.06
N ALA A 182 -5.22 5.38 -0.99
CA ALA A 182 -6.43 4.62 -0.72
C ALA A 182 -6.21 3.64 0.44
N GLN A 183 -7.12 3.64 1.41
CA GLN A 183 -7.18 2.66 2.49
C GLN A 183 -8.19 1.57 2.17
N GLU A 184 -8.19 0.49 2.97
CA GLU A 184 -9.14 -0.60 2.78
C GLU A 184 -10.58 -0.08 2.93
N GLY A 185 -11.40 -0.32 1.90
CA GLY A 185 -12.79 0.16 1.85
C GLY A 185 -12.95 1.58 1.29
N ASP A 186 -11.86 2.25 0.88
CA ASP A 186 -11.97 3.52 0.19
C ASP A 186 -12.56 3.37 -1.22
N THR A 187 -13.33 4.39 -1.58
CA THR A 187 -13.91 4.62 -2.91
C THR A 187 -13.59 6.06 -3.31
N ILE A 188 -13.70 6.36 -4.60
CA ILE A 188 -13.57 7.75 -5.06
C ILE A 188 -14.59 8.66 -4.35
N GLU A 189 -15.79 8.15 -4.07
CA GLU A 189 -16.81 8.88 -3.30
C GLU A 189 -16.37 9.16 -1.85
N SER A 190 -15.83 8.16 -1.12
CA SER A 190 -15.39 8.34 0.27
C SER A 190 -14.22 9.31 0.39
N ILE A 191 -13.27 9.22 -0.55
CA ILE A 191 -12.09 10.10 -0.60
C ILE A 191 -12.51 11.52 -0.96
N ALA A 192 -13.37 11.70 -1.96
CA ALA A 192 -13.89 13.00 -2.37
C ALA A 192 -14.59 13.71 -1.19
N LYS A 193 -15.41 12.99 -0.42
CA LYS A 193 -16.11 13.53 0.75
C LYS A 193 -15.13 13.94 1.86
N THR A 194 -14.14 13.10 2.16
CA THR A 194 -13.16 13.36 3.23
C THR A 194 -12.23 14.51 2.88
N SER A 195 -11.82 14.61 1.61
CA SER A 195 -10.96 15.67 1.09
C SER A 195 -11.71 16.95 0.69
N ASN A 196 -13.05 16.97 0.87
CA ASN A 196 -13.93 18.07 0.49
C ASN A 196 -13.78 18.48 -0.99
N VAL A 197 -13.74 17.48 -1.87
CA VAL A 197 -13.57 17.61 -3.33
C VAL A 197 -14.83 17.07 -4.03
N PRO A 198 -15.27 17.67 -5.16
CA PRO A 198 -16.37 17.09 -5.96
C PRO A 198 -16.00 15.73 -6.55
N VAL A 199 -16.86 14.72 -6.36
CA VAL A 199 -16.65 13.34 -6.83
C VAL A 199 -16.32 13.31 -8.33
N ALA A 200 -17.10 13.98 -9.15
CA ALA A 200 -16.92 14.03 -10.62
C ALA A 200 -15.56 14.61 -11.06
N LEU A 201 -14.99 15.52 -10.26
CA LEU A 201 -13.66 16.06 -10.53
C LEU A 201 -12.58 15.03 -10.20
N LEU A 202 -12.75 14.32 -9.09
CA LEU A 202 -11.81 13.29 -8.65
C LEU A 202 -11.83 12.07 -9.59
N GLU A 203 -13.01 11.66 -10.09
CA GLU A 203 -13.17 10.64 -11.14
C GLU A 203 -12.42 11.03 -12.41
N LYS A 204 -12.61 12.28 -12.87
CA LYS A 204 -12.00 12.78 -14.11
C LYS A 204 -10.48 12.80 -14.06
N ILE A 205 -9.90 13.24 -12.94
CA ILE A 205 -8.45 13.36 -12.78
C ILE A 205 -7.80 11.98 -12.68
N ASN A 206 -8.43 11.06 -11.95
CA ASN A 206 -7.85 9.73 -11.70
C ASN A 206 -8.24 8.67 -12.74
N GLY A 207 -9.22 8.95 -13.60
CA GLY A 207 -9.73 7.98 -14.58
C GLY A 207 -10.46 6.79 -13.95
N LEU A 208 -11.01 6.98 -12.76
CA LEU A 208 -11.67 5.95 -11.93
C LEU A 208 -13.15 6.28 -11.76
N LEU A 209 -14.00 5.26 -11.58
CA LEU A 209 -15.44 5.46 -11.33
C LEU A 209 -15.73 5.67 -9.84
N ALA A 210 -16.78 6.45 -9.51
CA ALA A 210 -17.16 6.82 -8.13
C ALA A 210 -17.32 5.61 -7.19
N ASN A 211 -17.87 4.52 -7.73
CA ASN A 211 -18.20 3.29 -7.00
C ASN A 211 -17.18 2.17 -7.22
N GLU A 212 -16.08 2.46 -7.92
CA GLU A 212 -15.00 1.49 -8.07
C GLU A 212 -14.32 1.29 -6.72
N SER A 213 -14.24 0.03 -6.28
CA SER A 213 -13.49 -0.30 -5.07
C SER A 213 -12.03 -0.02 -5.37
N LEU A 214 -11.43 0.90 -4.62
CA LEU A 214 -10.03 1.20 -4.77
C LEU A 214 -9.22 0.09 -4.11
N GLU A 215 -8.20 -0.40 -4.82
CA GLU A 215 -7.19 -1.22 -4.17
C GLU A 215 -6.46 -0.32 -3.19
N ALA A 216 -6.46 -0.68 -1.92
CA ALA A 216 -5.78 0.11 -0.92
C ALA A 216 -4.26 0.09 -1.18
N GLY A 217 -3.61 1.23 -0.99
CA GLY A 217 -2.27 1.51 -1.55
C GLY A 217 -2.32 2.25 -2.90
N THR A 218 -3.47 2.28 -3.60
CA THR A 218 -3.62 3.08 -4.82
C THR A 218 -3.46 4.55 -4.49
N PHE A 219 -2.64 5.24 -5.28
CA PHE A 219 -2.48 6.67 -5.17
C PHE A 219 -3.58 7.39 -5.95
N ILE A 220 -4.28 8.28 -5.26
CA ILE A 220 -5.35 9.10 -5.78
C ILE A 220 -4.87 10.54 -5.81
N GLU A 221 -4.75 11.09 -7.00
CA GLU A 221 -4.46 12.50 -7.23
C GLU A 221 -5.62 13.35 -6.72
N LEU A 222 -5.34 14.29 -5.82
CA LEU A 222 -6.29 15.29 -5.34
C LEU A 222 -6.18 16.56 -6.21
N PRO A 223 -7.31 17.16 -6.61
CA PRO A 223 -7.32 18.36 -7.45
C PRO A 223 -6.65 19.56 -6.79
N GLN A 224 -6.01 20.37 -7.61
CA GLN A 224 -5.41 21.63 -7.20
C GLN A 224 -6.45 22.75 -7.12
N ARG A 225 -6.08 23.90 -6.54
CA ARG A 225 -6.95 25.09 -6.48
C ARG A 225 -7.44 25.55 -7.85
N GLU A 226 -6.61 25.40 -8.88
CA GLU A 226 -6.94 25.77 -10.26
C GLU A 226 -8.00 24.83 -10.85
N ASP A 227 -7.91 23.53 -10.57
CA ASP A 227 -8.91 22.53 -10.99
C ASP A 227 -10.28 22.80 -10.36
N LEU A 228 -10.29 23.19 -9.09
CA LEU A 228 -11.52 23.58 -8.38
C LEU A 228 -12.16 24.86 -8.96
N ALA A 229 -11.32 25.83 -9.36
CA ALA A 229 -11.79 27.07 -9.99
C ALA A 229 -12.37 26.82 -11.39
N GLN A 230 -11.73 25.99 -12.21
CA GLN A 230 -12.21 25.63 -13.56
C GLN A 230 -13.47 24.77 -13.51
N ASN A 231 -13.59 23.86 -12.54
CA ASN A 231 -14.80 23.05 -12.34
C ASN A 231 -16.01 23.93 -11.99
N THR A 232 -15.80 24.99 -11.20
CA THR A 232 -16.87 25.95 -10.86
C THR A 232 -17.30 26.78 -12.07
N GLN A 233 -16.35 27.20 -12.93
CA GLN A 233 -16.68 27.95 -14.15
C GLN A 233 -17.39 27.10 -15.21
N GLY A 234 -17.08 25.82 -15.33
CA GLY A 234 -17.75 24.89 -16.25
C GLY A 234 -19.19 24.52 -15.86
N GLN A 235 -19.55 24.63 -14.58
CA GLN A 235 -20.92 24.41 -14.10
C GLN A 235 -21.85 25.61 -14.31
N VAL A 236 -21.31 26.84 -14.37
CA VAL A 236 -22.13 28.07 -14.54
C VAL A 236 -22.55 28.30 -16.00
N THR A 237 -21.82 27.75 -16.97
CA THR A 237 -22.17 27.81 -18.40
C THR A 237 -23.19 26.76 -18.84
N ALA A 238 -23.60 25.85 -17.95
CA ALA A 238 -24.58 24.80 -18.21
C ALA A 238 -25.93 25.11 -17.53
N ILE A 239 -26.54 26.24 -17.86
CA ILE A 239 -27.96 26.49 -17.61
C ILE A 239 -28.55 27.03 -18.93
N PRO A 240 -29.55 26.36 -19.54
CA PRO A 240 -30.23 26.87 -20.74
C PRO A 240 -31.04 28.13 -20.47
#